data_AF-A0A821L400-F1
#
_entry.id   AF-A0A821L400-F1
#
_cell.length_a   1.000
_cell.length_b   1.000
_cell.length_c   1.000
_cell.angle_alpha   90.00
_cell.angle_beta   90.00
_cell.angle_gamma   90.00
#
_symmetry.space_group_name_H-M   'P 1'
#
loop_
_entity.id
_entity.type
_entity.pdbx_description
1 polymer ?
#
loop_
_entity_poly.entity_id
_entity_poly.type
_entity_poly.pdbx_seq_one_letter_code
_entity_poly.pdbx_strand_id
1 'polypeptide(L)' 'TLVSNSTVPTGFMGIAGNKGGVGVRFRFYETDICFVNSHFASGDGQKERRNEDYLTIEARMAFTDGPIYSLKDYIWYTPA' A
#
# COMPACT_ATOMS: atom_id res chain seq x y z
N THR A 1 -5.96 4.36 21.33
CA THR A 1 -5.60 4.48 19.91
C THR A 1 -6.38 3.47 19.10
N LEU A 2 -7.23 3.92 18.18
CA LEU A 2 -7.83 3.03 17.20
C LEU A 2 -6.75 2.62 16.19
N VAL A 3 -6.68 1.33 15.90
CA VAL A 3 -5.81 0.76 14.86
C VAL A 3 -6.72 0.34 13.72
N SER A 4 -6.47 0.83 12.52
CA SER A 4 -7.19 0.46 11.31
C SER A 4 -6.26 -0.25 10.34
N ASN A 5 -6.83 -1.12 9.50
CA ASN A 5 -6.09 -1.86 8.48
C ASN A 5 -6.84 -1.81 7.15
N SER A 6 -6.11 -2.02 6.05
CA SER A 6 -6.66 -2.06 4.70
C SER A 6 -5.83 -2.98 3.82
N THR A 7 -6.44 -3.54 2.77
CA THR A 7 -5.79 -4.41 1.80
C THR A 7 -6.26 -4.07 0.39
N VAL A 8 -5.32 -3.95 -0.54
CA VAL A 8 -5.58 -3.66 -1.95
C VAL A 8 -4.98 -4.77 -2.81
N PRO A 9 -5.79 -5.64 -3.44
CA PRO A 9 -5.29 -6.62 -4.39
C PRO A 9 -4.91 -5.94 -5.72
N THR A 10 -3.81 -6.39 -6.33
CA THR A 10 -3.35 -5.94 -7.67
C THR A 10 -2.95 -7.09 -8.60
N GLY A 11 -3.15 -8.35 -8.20
CA GLY A 11 -2.78 -9.53 -8.99
C GLY A 11 -3.63 -9.73 -10.25
N PHE A 12 -4.02 -10.98 -10.53
CA PHE A 12 -4.84 -11.33 -11.69
C PHE A 12 -6.07 -10.40 -11.81
N MET A 13 -6.13 -9.66 -12.93
CA MET A 13 -7.13 -8.63 -13.22
C MET A 13 -7.33 -7.55 -12.14
N GLY A 14 -6.33 -7.32 -11.27
CA GLY A 14 -6.42 -6.32 -10.19
C GLY A 14 -7.39 -6.70 -9.06
N ILE A 15 -7.84 -7.95 -9.00
CA ILE A 15 -8.86 -8.42 -8.04
C ILE A 15 -8.53 -9.78 -7.38
N ALA A 16 -7.62 -10.57 -7.94
CA ALA A 16 -7.29 -11.91 -7.45
C ALA A 16 -5.77 -12.18 -7.50
N GLY A 17 -5.30 -13.28 -6.90
CA GLY A 17 -3.87 -13.64 -6.88
C GLY A 17 -3.12 -13.12 -5.65
N ASN A 18 -1.78 -13.19 -5.68
CA ASN A 18 -0.92 -12.96 -4.51
C ASN A 18 -0.14 -11.63 -4.53
N LYS A 19 -0.58 -10.67 -5.36
CA LYS A 19 0.05 -9.35 -5.50
C LYS A 19 -0.88 -8.27 -4.99
N GLY A 20 -0.32 -7.24 -4.37
CA GLY A 20 -1.09 -6.16 -3.76
C GLY A 20 -0.35 -5.48 -2.61
N GLY A 21 -1.08 -4.66 -1.86
CA GLY A 21 -0.59 -3.93 -0.70
C GLY A 21 -1.46 -4.14 0.53
N VAL A 22 -0.83 -4.16 1.71
CA VAL A 22 -1.49 -4.18 3.01
C VAL A 22 -1.05 -2.94 3.80
N GLY A 23 -2.00 -2.30 4.47
CA GLY A 23 -1.77 -1.08 5.23
C GLY A 23 -2.23 -1.23 6.68
N VAL A 24 -1.46 -0.68 7.62
CA VAL A 24 -1.87 -0.51 9.03
C VAL A 24 -1.69 0.95 9.41
N ARG A 25 -2.73 1.54 10.01
CA ARG A 25 -2.74 2.92 10.49
C ARG A 25 -3.08 2.97 11.97
N PHE A 26 -2.42 3.85 12.69
CA PHE A 26 -2.77 4.20 14.06
C PHE A 26 -2.28 5.61 14.40
N ARG A 27 -2.82 6.16 15.50
CA ARG A 27 -2.41 7.46 16.03
C ARG A 27 -1.52 7.32 17.27
N PHE A 28 -0.31 7.86 17.19
CA PHE A 28 0.61 7.98 18.32
C PHE A 28 0.64 9.44 18.79
N TYR A 29 0.07 9.70 19.97
CA TYR A 29 -0.26 11.06 20.44
C TYR A 29 -1.08 11.85 19.41
N GLU A 30 -0.54 12.92 18.84
CA GLU A 30 -1.19 13.74 17.80
C GLU A 30 -0.67 13.42 16.39
N THR A 31 0.19 12.40 16.26
CA THR A 31 0.78 11.99 14.97
C THR A 31 0.08 10.75 14.43
N ASP A 32 -0.48 10.86 13.21
CA ASP A 32 -0.97 9.72 12.46
C ASP A 32 0.21 8.99 11.78
N ILE A 33 0.30 7.68 11.99
CA ILE A 33 1.34 6.81 11.43
C ILE A 33 0.66 5.75 10.57
N CYS A 34 1.17 5.56 9.36
CA CYS A 34 0.70 4.52 8.44
C CYS A 34 1.89 3.73 7.89
N PHE A 35 1.79 2.41 7.94
CA PHE A 35 2.74 1.49 7.33
C PHE A 35 2.05 0.79 6.16
N VAL A 36 2.66 0.85 4.98
CA VAL A 36 2.21 0.10 3.81
C VAL A 36 3.30 -0.88 3.40
N ASN A 37 2.95 -2.16 3.33
CA ASN A 37 3.77 -3.21 2.75
C ASN A 37 3.16 -3.67 1.43
N SER A 38 3.97 -3.94 0.42
CA SER A 38 3.49 -4.33 -0.91
C SER A 38 4.29 -5.48 -1.53
N HIS A 39 3.60 -6.33 -2.26
CA HIS A 39 4.17 -7.39 -3.10
C HIS A 39 3.77 -7.11 -4.55
N PHE A 40 4.69 -6.50 -5.32
CA PHE A 40 4.46 -6.10 -6.71
C PHE A 40 4.77 -7.22 -7.72
N ALA A 41 4.39 -7.02 -8.98
CA ALA A 41 4.67 -7.92 -10.09
C ALA A 41 6.16 -8.29 -10.19
N SER A 42 6.41 -9.60 -10.20
CA SER A 42 7.73 -10.22 -10.33
C SER A 42 8.08 -10.50 -11.80
N GLY A 43 9.37 -10.55 -12.10
CA GLY A 43 9.89 -10.87 -13.43
C GLY A 43 10.57 -9.68 -14.11
N ASP A 44 11.52 -10.02 -14.98
CA ASP A 44 12.23 -9.05 -15.80
C ASP A 44 11.27 -8.38 -16.79
N GLY A 45 11.50 -7.10 -17.08
CA GLY A 45 10.64 -6.31 -17.95
C GLY A 45 9.29 -5.89 -17.35
N GLN A 46 8.97 -6.24 -16.10
CA GLN A 46 7.69 -5.90 -15.46
C GLN A 46 7.69 -4.54 -14.74
N LYS A 47 8.52 -3.58 -15.17
CA LYS A 47 8.65 -2.27 -14.50
C LYS A 47 7.33 -1.50 -14.56
N GLU A 48 6.73 -1.44 -15.74
CA GLU A 48 5.48 -0.74 -16.00
C GLU A 48 4.37 -1.35 -15.13
N ARG A 49 4.30 -2.67 -15.06
CA ARG A 49 3.34 -3.36 -14.21
C ARG A 49 3.55 -3.09 -12.71
N ARG A 50 4.79 -3.02 -12.23
CA ARG A 50 5.08 -2.63 -10.84
C ARG A 50 4.63 -1.19 -10.54
N ASN A 51 4.79 -0.28 -11.49
CA ASN A 51 4.31 1.10 -11.34
C ASN A 51 2.78 1.13 -11.30
N GLU A 52 2.09 0.34 -12.13
CA GLU A 52 0.63 0.18 -12.07
C GLU A 52 0.16 -0.40 -10.73
N ASP A 53 0.86 -1.40 -10.19
CA ASP A 53 0.56 -1.96 -8.87
C ASP A 53 0.66 -0.87 -7.79
N TYR A 54 1.74 -0.08 -7.80
CA TYR A 54 1.94 1.05 -6.88
C TYR A 54 0.79 2.06 -6.95
N LEU A 55 0.46 2.56 -8.15
CA LEU A 55 -0.61 3.55 -8.35
C LEU A 55 -1.96 3.00 -7.92
N THR A 56 -2.21 1.71 -8.16
CA THR A 56 -3.45 1.04 -7.72
C THR A 56 -3.55 0.97 -6.20
N ILE A 57 -2.44 0.64 -5.51
CA ILE A 57 -2.38 0.57 -4.04
C ILE A 57 -2.57 1.96 -3.44
N GLU A 58 -1.84 2.97 -3.93
CA GLU A 58 -1.98 4.35 -3.48
C GLU A 58 -3.43 4.86 -3.62
N ALA A 59 -4.05 4.66 -4.79
CA ALA A 59 -5.38 5.19 -5.07
C ALA A 59 -6.51 4.50 -4.30
N ARG A 60 -6.35 3.22 -3.95
CA ARG A 60 -7.43 2.41 -3.34
C ARG A 60 -7.24 2.13 -1.86
N MET A 61 -6.06 2.37 -1.29
CA MET A 61 -5.80 2.15 0.14
C MET A 61 -6.63 3.14 0.97
N ALA A 62 -7.59 2.64 1.73
CA ALA A 62 -8.50 3.47 2.51
C ALA A 62 -8.68 2.90 3.91
N PHE A 63 -8.68 3.78 4.92
CA PHE A 63 -8.84 3.42 6.32
C PHE A 63 -10.18 3.96 6.86
N THR A 64 -10.74 3.28 7.87
CA THR A 64 -12.03 3.65 8.48
C THR A 64 -12.02 5.02 9.15
N ASP A 65 -10.85 5.52 9.54
CA ASP A 65 -10.71 6.72 10.37
C ASP A 65 -10.45 8.00 9.53
N GLY A 66 -10.93 8.00 8.27
CA GLY A 66 -10.75 9.10 7.31
C GLY A 66 -9.41 9.09 6.56
N PRO A 67 -9.18 10.04 5.64
CA PRO A 67 -7.96 10.11 4.83
C PRO A 67 -6.76 10.63 5.66
N ILE A 68 -5.54 10.29 5.22
CA ILE A 68 -4.29 10.75 5.83
C ILE A 68 -3.91 12.08 5.18
N TYR A 69 -4.05 13.19 5.91
CA TYR A 69 -3.81 14.54 5.38
C TYR A 69 -2.35 15.02 5.43
N SER A 70 -1.45 14.25 6.06
CA SER A 70 -0.01 14.57 6.16
C SER A 70 0.81 13.31 5.85
N LEU A 71 1.36 13.26 4.65
CA LEU A 71 2.24 12.18 4.19
C LEU A 71 3.69 12.70 4.19
N LYS A 72 4.53 12.11 5.04
CA LYS A 72 5.97 12.05 4.79
C LYS A 72 6.26 10.62 4.35
N ASP A 73 6.52 10.44 3.06
CA ASP A 73 6.75 9.12 2.48
C ASP A 73 8.19 8.68 2.73
N TYR A 74 8.35 7.55 3.41
CA TYR A 74 9.62 6.84 3.53
C TYR A 74 9.51 5.53 2.76
N ILE A 75 9.94 5.55 1.50
CA ILE A 75 9.90 4.38 0.62
C ILE A 75 11.19 3.57 0.82
N TRP A 76 11.05 2.37 1.36
CA TRP A 76 12.13 1.39 1.46
C TRP A 76 11.89 0.27 0.46
N TYR A 77 12.86 0.05 -0.43
CA TYR A 77 12.81 -1.00 -1.45
C TYR A 77 14.01 -1.94 -1.27
N THR A 78 13.73 -3.23 -1.15
CA THR A 78 14.75 -4.28 -1.26
C THR A 78 14.74 -4.82 -2.69
N PRO A 79 15.85 -4.74 -3.43
CA PRO A 79 16.00 -5.47 -4.69
C PRO A 79 15.82 -6.97 -4.44
N ALA A 80 15.05 -7.64 -5.30
CA ALA A 80 15.05 -9.09 -5.39
C ALA A 80 16.33 -9.60 -6.07
#